data_AF-A0A1Z8U6H0-F1
#
_entry.id   AF-A0A1Z8U6H0-F1
#
_cell.length_a   1.000
_cell.length_b   1.000
_cell.length_c   1.000
_cell.angle_alpha   90.00
_cell.angle_beta   90.00
_cell.angle_gamma   90.00
#
_symmetry.space_group_name_H-M   'P 1'
#
loop_
_entity.id
_entity.type
_entity.pdbx_description
1 polymer ?
#
loop_
_entity_poly.entity_id
_entity_poly.type
_entity_poly.pdbx_seq_one_letter_code
_entity_poly.pdbx_strand_id
1 'polypeptide(L)'
;MKRLLSGVLAWWAFLHLVWMASTFLLFGVLVISDDNPLQAMFEWLYDAYAFGVFQMRGWVILGFAPGCWLLNYALTGTFRFLPWKPAT
;
A
#
# COMPACT_ATOMS: atom_id res chain seq x y z
N MET A 1 -2.12 -4.63 23.51
CA MET A 1 -1.45 -5.21 22.31
C MET A 1 -2.37 -5.30 21.10
N LYS A 2 -3.55 -5.94 21.17
CA LYS A 2 -4.49 -6.07 20.03
C LYS A 2 -4.85 -4.75 19.33
N ARG A 3 -5.06 -3.67 20.09
CA ARG A 3 -5.40 -2.34 19.55
C ARG A 3 -4.24 -1.68 18.77
N LEU A 4 -3.01 -1.89 19.21
CA LEU A 4 -1.80 -1.40 18.55
C LEU A 4 -1.54 -2.17 17.25
N LEU A 5 -1.61 -3.51 17.32
CA LEU A 5 -1.49 -4.38 16.15
C LEU A 5 -2.56 -4.05 15.09
N SER A 6 -3.80 -3.84 15.52
CA SER A 6 -4.89 -3.42 14.63
C SER A 6 -4.60 -2.10 13.94
N GLY A 7 -4.05 -1.14 14.69
CA GLY A 7 -3.61 0.15 14.13
C GLY A 7 -2.50 -0.02 13.09
N VAL A 8 -1.49 -0.83 13.39
CA VAL A 8 -0.37 -1.09 12.48
C VAL A 8 -0.85 -1.74 11.18
N LEU A 9 -1.66 -2.80 11.26
CA LEU A 9 -2.19 -3.49 10.08
C LEU A 9 -3.07 -2.58 9.22
N ALA A 10 -3.92 -1.76 9.85
CA ALA A 10 -4.74 -0.78 9.14
C ALA A 10 -3.89 0.31 8.46
N TRP A 11 -2.81 0.77 9.11
CA TRP A 11 -1.89 1.76 8.54
C TRP A 11 -1.14 1.18 7.35
N TRP A 12 -0.66 -0.06 7.46
CA TRP A 12 0.03 -0.74 6.35
C TRP A 12 -0.88 -0.95 5.15
N ALA A 13 -2.11 -1.41 5.36
CA ALA A 13 -3.09 -1.54 4.29
C ALA A 13 -3.36 -0.19 3.59
N PHE A 14 -3.55 0.87 4.39
CA PHE A 14 -3.80 2.21 3.87
C PHE A 14 -2.62 2.78 3.09
N LEU A 15 -1.41 2.74 3.66
CA LEU A 15 -0.18 3.21 2.99
C LEU A 15 0.06 2.46 1.69
N HIS A 16 -0.19 1.15 1.67
CA HIS A 16 -0.09 0.34 0.45
C HIS A 16 -1.04 0.83 -0.64
N LEU A 17 -2.30 1.13 -0.31
CA LEU A 17 -3.28 1.65 -1.27
C LEU A 17 -2.90 3.05 -1.78
N VAL A 18 -2.42 3.92 -0.88
CA VAL A 18 -1.94 5.26 -1.27
C VAL A 18 -0.76 5.14 -2.22
N TRP A 19 0.17 4.23 -1.95
CA TRP A 19 1.31 3.99 -2.81
C TRP A 19 0.86 3.45 -4.17
N MET A 20 0.02 2.41 -4.21
CA MET A 20 -0.52 1.87 -5.45
C MET A 20 -1.23 2.93 -6.29
N ALA A 21 -2.07 3.75 -5.66
CA ALA A 21 -2.80 4.83 -6.33
C ALA A 21 -1.84 5.90 -6.87
N SER A 22 -0.84 6.30 -6.08
CA SER A 22 0.17 7.28 -6.48
C SER A 22 0.99 6.78 -7.67
N THR A 23 1.45 5.54 -7.63
CA THR A 23 2.16 4.88 -8.73
C THR A 23 1.30 4.81 -9.98
N PHE A 24 0.04 4.37 -9.86
CA PHE A 24 -0.87 4.32 -10.99
C PHE A 24 -1.13 5.70 -11.58
N LEU A 25 -1.26 6.73 -10.74
CA LEU A 25 -1.44 8.11 -11.19
C LEU A 25 -0.19 8.61 -11.93
N LEU A 26 1.00 8.44 -11.36
CA LEU A 26 2.26 8.94 -11.91
C LEU A 26 2.62 8.28 -13.24
N PHE A 27 2.51 6.94 -13.32
CA PHE A 27 3.00 6.16 -14.46
C PHE A 27 1.90 5.71 -15.43
N GLY A 28 0.65 5.60 -14.95
CA GLY A 28 -0.48 5.15 -15.76
C GLY A 28 -1.37 6.27 -16.30
N VAL A 29 -1.44 7.43 -15.62
CA VAL A 29 -2.38 8.51 -15.97
C VAL A 29 -1.68 9.80 -16.37
N LEU A 30 -0.75 10.28 -15.54
CA LEU A 30 -0.12 11.58 -15.73
C LEU A 30 0.96 11.59 -16.82
N VAL A 31 1.44 10.41 -17.24
CA VAL A 31 2.46 10.22 -18.30
C VAL A 31 3.53 11.30 -18.21
N ILE A 32 4.28 11.27 -17.10
CA ILE A 32 5.33 12.25 -16.85
C ILE A 32 6.39 12.13 -17.94
N SER A 33 6.76 13.25 -18.55
CA SER A 33 7.81 13.30 -19.57
C SER A 33 9.13 12.79 -19.01
N ASP A 34 9.88 12.04 -19.83
CA ASP A 34 11.21 11.54 -19.50
C ASP A 34 12.22 12.67 -19.20
N ASP A 35 11.96 13.88 -19.70
CA ASP A 35 12.75 15.08 -19.41
C ASP A 35 12.52 15.65 -17.99
N ASN A 36 11.61 15.07 -17.20
CA ASN A 36 11.33 15.55 -15.86
C ASN A 36 12.53 15.28 -14.93
N PRO A 37 13.08 16.30 -14.25
CA PRO A 37 14.22 16.12 -13.36
C PRO A 37 13.94 15.18 -12.16
N LEU A 38 12.66 14.93 -11.85
CA LEU A 38 12.23 14.01 -10.80
C LEU A 38 11.95 12.59 -11.31
N GLN A 39 12.05 12.34 -12.61
CA GLN A 39 11.72 11.04 -13.22
C GLN A 39 12.52 9.90 -12.58
N ALA A 40 13.85 10.05 -12.48
CA ALA A 40 14.71 9.05 -11.86
C ALA A 40 14.34 8.74 -10.40
N MET A 41 13.86 9.74 -9.65
CA MET A 41 13.40 9.54 -8.28
C MET A 41 12.07 8.76 -8.25
N PHE A 42 11.14 9.07 -9.16
CA PHE A 42 9.88 8.34 -9.28
C PHE A 42 10.09 6.89 -9.72
N GLU A 43 10.96 6.65 -10.70
CA GLU A 43 11.32 5.31 -11.17
C GLU A 43 11.96 4.49 -10.05
N TRP A 44 12.90 5.06 -9.30
CA TRP A 44 13.48 4.40 -8.14
C TRP A 44 12.41 4.04 -7.08
N LEU A 45 11.46 4.96 -6.81
CA LEU A 45 10.38 4.72 -5.87
C LEU A 45 9.43 3.61 -6.35
N TYR A 46 9.14 3.58 -7.65
CA TYR A 46 8.39 2.51 -8.27
C TYR A 46 9.11 1.18 -8.16
N ASP A 47 10.41 1.16 -8.46
CA ASP A 47 11.19 -0.06 -8.47
C ASP A 47 11.34 -0.67 -7.08
N ALA A 48 11.62 0.17 -6.08
CA ALA A 48 11.67 -0.25 -4.69
C ALA A 48 10.35 -0.91 -4.25
N TYR A 49 9.22 -0.34 -4.66
CA TYR A 49 7.89 -0.87 -4.35
C TYR A 49 7.56 -2.15 -5.14
N ALA A 50 7.58 -2.08 -6.46
CA ALA A 50 7.14 -3.15 -7.34
C ALA A 50 8.11 -4.32 -7.35
N PHE A 51 9.41 -4.08 -7.52
CA PHE A 51 10.43 -5.13 -7.62
C PHE A 51 11.07 -5.47 -6.27
N GLY A 52 11.30 -4.48 -5.41
CA GLY A 52 11.92 -4.70 -4.10
C GLY A 52 10.97 -5.40 -3.12
N VAL A 53 9.87 -4.72 -2.76
CA VAL A 53 8.93 -5.21 -1.73
C VAL A 53 8.10 -6.38 -2.25
N PHE A 54 7.59 -6.28 -3.49
CA PHE A 54 6.62 -7.23 -4.02
C PHE A 54 7.13 -8.15 -5.13
N GLN A 55 8.39 -8.00 -5.56
CA GLN A 55 9.03 -8.86 -6.56
C GLN A 55 8.22 -9.04 -7.85
N MET A 56 7.51 -7.99 -8.27
CA MET A 56 6.59 -7.97 -9.40
C MET A 56 5.48 -9.03 -9.35
N ARG A 57 5.23 -9.61 -8.18
CA ARG A 57 4.14 -10.58 -8.01
C ARG A 57 2.82 -9.83 -7.85
N GLY A 58 2.16 -9.57 -8.98
CA GLY A 58 0.92 -8.79 -9.03
C GLY A 58 -0.15 -9.27 -8.04
N TRP A 59 -0.29 -10.58 -7.83
CA TRP A 59 -1.23 -11.12 -6.85
C TRP A 59 -0.86 -10.80 -5.39
N VAL A 60 0.43 -10.65 -5.06
CA VAL A 60 0.88 -10.21 -3.73
C VAL A 60 0.59 -8.72 -3.56
N ILE A 61 0.87 -7.92 -4.59
CA ILE A 61 0.56 -6.47 -4.58
C ILE A 61 -0.94 -6.26 -4.36
N LEU A 62 -1.80 -6.92 -5.15
CA LEU A 62 -3.25 -6.76 -5.03
C LEU A 62 -3.80 -7.38 -3.75
N GLY A 63 -3.21 -8.48 -3.28
CA GLY A 63 -3.63 -9.19 -2.08
C GLY A 63 -3.17 -8.56 -0.76
N PHE A 64 -2.20 -7.63 -0.79
CA PHE A 64 -1.57 -7.12 0.43
C PHE A 64 -2.56 -6.41 1.37
N ALA A 65 -3.26 -5.39 0.89
CA ALA A 65 -4.22 -4.64 1.72
C ALA A 65 -5.40 -5.52 2.20
N PRO A 66 -6.06 -6.33 1.34
CA PRO A 66 -7.03 -7.32 1.79
C PRO A 66 -6.47 -8.30 2.82
N GLY A 67 -5.23 -8.75 2.65
CA GLY A 67 -4.52 -9.63 3.58
C GLY A 67 -4.31 -8.99 4.94
N CYS A 68 -3.89 -7.71 4.98
CA CYS A 68 -3.77 -6.95 6.23
C CYS A 68 -5.12 -6.81 6.95
N TRP A 69 -6.21 -6.54 6.23
CA TRP A 69 -7.55 -6.45 6.82
C TRP A 69 -8.06 -7.80 7.31
N LEU A 70 -7.86 -8.88 6.55
CA LEU A 70 -8.24 -10.22 6.93
C LEU A 70 -7.46 -10.69 8.18
N LEU A 71 -6.15 -10.44 8.21
CA LEU A 71 -5.32 -10.72 9.37
C LEU A 71 -5.76 -9.91 10.59
N ASN A 72 -6.06 -8.62 10.39
CA ASN A 72 -6.60 -7.78 11.47
C ASN A 72 -7.91 -8.37 12.01
N TYR A 73 -8.85 -8.77 11.13
CA TYR A 73 -10.10 -9.39 11.53
C TYR A 73 -9.87 -10.70 12.30
N ALA A 74 -9.01 -11.58 11.79
CA ALA A 74 -8.70 -12.86 12.43
C ALA A 74 -8.10 -12.70 13.84
N LEU A 75 -7.27 -11.68 14.07
CA LEU A 75 -6.57 -11.47 15.34
C LEU A 75 -7.37 -10.63 16.35
N THR A 76 -8.29 -9.80 15.87
CA THR A 76 -8.98 -8.79 16.71
C THR A 76 -10.50 -8.94 16.73
N GLY A 77 -11.09 -9.69 15.80
CA GLY A 77 -12.54 -9.86 15.66
C GLY A 77 -13.27 -8.66 15.07
N THR A 78 -12.56 -7.61 14.67
CA THR A 78 -13.14 -6.34 14.21
C THR A 78 -12.52 -5.91 12.88
N PHE A 79 -13.31 -5.27 12.03
CA PHE A 79 -12.78 -4.69 10.80
C PHE A 79 -12.31 -3.26 11.05
N ARG A 80 -11.08 -2.98 10.63
CA ARG A 80 -10.51 -1.64 10.69
C ARG A 80 -9.91 -1.27 9.34
N PHE A 81 -10.76 -0.71 8.48
CA PHE A 81 -10.35 -0.26 7.15
C PHE A 81 -9.53 1.03 7.19
N LEU A 82 -9.93 1.96 8.06
CA LEU A 82 -9.27 3.27 8.20
C LEU A 82 -8.41 3.29 9.47
N PRO A 83 -7.12 3.62 9.36
CA PRO A 83 -6.22 3.54 10.51
C PRO A 83 -6.48 4.59 11.58
N TRP A 84 -7.07 5.74 11.25
CA TRP A 84 -7.44 6.77 12.22
C TRP A 84 -8.81 6.56 12.88
N LYS A 85 -9.67 5.71 12.31
CA LYS A 85 -10.94 5.35 12.96
C LYS A 85 -10.74 4.20 13.95
N PRO A 86 -11.48 4.18 15.07
CA PRO A 86 -11.52 3.00 15.93
C PRO A 86 -12.08 1.79 15.15
N ALA A 87 -11.66 0.59 15.54
CA ALA A 87 -12.19 -0.63 14.97
C ALA A 87 -13.68 -0.77 15.35
N THR A 88 -14.50 -1.09 14.36
CA THR A 88 -15.96 -1.29 14.49
C THR A 88 -16.31 -2.76 14.52
#